data_AF-A0A2V9HLX0-F1
#
_entry.id   AF-A0A2V9HLX0-F1
#
_cell.length_a   1.000
_cell.length_b   1.000
_cell.length_c   1.000
_cell.angle_alpha   90.00
_cell.angle_beta   90.00
_cell.angle_gamma   90.00
#
_symmetry.space_group_name_H-M   'P 1'
#
loop_
_entity.id
_entity.type
_entity.pdbx_description
1 polymer ?
#
loop_
_entity_poly.entity_id
_entity_poly.type
_entity_poly.pdbx_seq_one_letter_code
_entity_poly.pdbx_strand_id
1 'polypeptide(L)' 'KLTEHQRDVFLLYEVEGFRHAEIAGMLEITETASKNTLFQAKKNLRLMLEPPRGSARETR' A
#
# COMPACT_ATOMS: atom_id res chain seq x y z
N LYS A 1 6.41 0.75 -8.24
CA LYS A 1 6.57 -0.68 -7.87
C LYS A 1 6.61 -0.77 -6.35
N LEU A 2 5.78 -1.61 -5.72
CA LEU A 2 5.82 -1.81 -4.26
C LEU A 2 7.05 -2.64 -3.86
N THR A 3 7.64 -2.30 -2.71
CA THR A 3 8.61 -3.18 -2.04
C THR A 3 7.88 -4.36 -1.38
N GLU A 4 8.61 -5.43 -1.04
CA GLU A 4 8.02 -6.56 -0.28
C GLU A 4 7.38 -6.07 1.03
N HIS A 5 8.13 -5.30 1.82
CA HIS A 5 7.61 -4.76 3.08
C HIS A 5 6.34 -3.91 2.92
N GLN A 6 6.23 -3.12 1.84
CA GLN A 6 5.01 -2.37 1.55
C GLN A 6 3.84 -3.28 1.17
N ARG A 7 4.11 -4.37 0.44
CA ARG A 7 3.10 -5.35 0.07
C ARG A 7 2.60 -6.11 1.30
N ASP A 8 3.51 -6.56 2.16
CA ASP A 8 3.17 -7.35 3.35
C ASP A 8 2.29 -6.53 4.30
N VAL A 9 2.70 -5.29 4.61
CA VAL A 9 1.90 -4.38 5.44
C VAL A 9 0.53 -4.08 4.80
N PHE A 10 0.48 -3.91 3.48
CA PHE A 10 -0.79 -3.67 2.79
C PHE A 10 -1.73 -4.87 2.87
N LEU A 11 -1.24 -6.09 2.60
CA LEU A 11 -2.03 -7.32 2.65
C LEU A 11 -2.53 -7.58 4.08
N LEU A 12 -1.63 -7.53 5.06
CA LEU A 12 -2.00 -7.76 6.46
C LEU A 12 -3.05 -6.77 6.97
N TYR A 13 -3.00 -5.51 6.53
CA TYR A 13 -3.97 -4.50 6.97
C TYR A 13 -5.29 -4.53 6.17
N GLU A 14 -5.22 -4.42 4.84
CA GLU A 14 -6.41 -4.22 3.99
C GLU A 14 -7.12 -5.52 3.65
N VAL A 15 -6.39 -6.65 3.60
CA VAL A 15 -6.95 -7.95 3.19
C VAL A 15 -7.23 -8.81 4.42
N GLU A 16 -6.25 -8.95 5.32
CA GLU A 16 -6.39 -9.81 6.51
C GLU A 16 -7.05 -9.08 7.70
N GLY A 17 -7.08 -7.74 7.70
CA GLY A 17 -7.76 -6.93 8.72
C GLY A 17 -7.01 -6.74 10.03
N PHE A 18 -5.69 -6.97 10.07
CA PHE A 18 -4.88 -6.75 11.26
C PHE A 18 -4.71 -5.26 11.58
N ARG A 19 -4.64 -4.92 12.87
CA ARG A 19 -4.33 -3.57 13.34
C ARG A 19 -2.82 -3.30 13.25
N HIS A 20 -2.44 -2.02 13.19
CA HIS A 20 -1.02 -1.62 13.14
C HIS A 20 -0.18 -2.16 14.30
N ALA A 21 -0.75 -2.29 15.50
CA ALA A 21 -0.09 -2.90 16.66
C ALA A 21 0.27 -4.38 16.43
N GLU A 22 -0.63 -5.14 15.81
CA GLU A 22 -0.43 -6.56 15.53
C GLU A 22 0.61 -6.73 14.42
N ILE A 23 0.50 -5.94 13.35
CA ILE A 23 1.47 -5.93 12.24
C ILE A 23 2.86 -5.51 12.72
N ALA A 24 2.95 -4.52 13.62
CA ALA A 24 4.20 -4.08 14.22
C ALA A 24 4.90 -5.23 14.96
N GLY A 25 4.15 -6.01 15.74
CA GLY A 25 4.67 -7.21 16.40
C GLY A 25 5.08 -8.30 15.41
N MET A 26 4.29 -8.56 14.37
CA MET A 26 4.57 -9.61 13.38
C MET A 26 5.82 -9.34 12.53
N LEU A 27 6.05 -8.07 12.17
CA LEU A 27 7.12 -7.66 11.26
C LEU A 27 8.32 -7.03 11.99
N GLU A 28 8.30 -7.02 13.33
CA GLU A 28 9.35 -6.42 14.17
C GLU A 28 9.65 -4.95 13.82
N ILE A 29 8.59 -4.18 13.53
CA ILE A 29 8.66 -2.74 13.23
C ILE A 29 7.87 -1.95 14.27
N THR A 30 7.97 -0.61 14.24
CA THR A 30 7.10 0.23 15.07
C THR A 30 5.71 0.38 14.44
N GLU A 31 4.69 0.64 15.25
CA GLU A 31 3.34 0.98 14.75
C GLU A 31 3.37 2.20 13.80
N THR A 32 4.21 3.18 14.11
CA THR A 32 4.41 4.36 13.24
C THR A 32 4.99 3.96 11.89
N ALA A 33 5.95 3.05 11.86
CA ALA A 33 6.47 2.50 10.61
C ALA A 33 5.38 1.75 9.84
N SER A 34 4.56 0.92 10.49
CA SER A 34 3.41 0.24 9.86
C SER A 34 2.45 1.23 9.19
N LYS A 35 2.07 2.32 9.89
CA LYS A 35 1.21 3.39 9.34
C LYS A 35 1.84 4.07 8.12
N ASN A 36 3.09 4.48 8.24
CA ASN A 36 3.81 5.16 7.15
C ASN A 36 3.99 4.24 5.93
N THR A 37 4.33 2.97 6.16
CA THR A 37 4.49 1.96 5.10
C THR A 37 3.18 1.73 4.38
N LEU A 38 2.06 1.57 5.09
CA LEU A 38 0.74 1.43 4.47
C LEU A 38 0.37 2.65 3.61
N PHE A 39 0.63 3.86 4.12
CA PHE A 39 0.39 5.09 3.35
C PHE A 39 1.18 5.11 2.04
N GLN A 40 2.48 4.80 2.08
CA GLN A 40 3.31 4.75 0.89
C GLN A 40 2.89 3.63 -0.07
N ALA A 41 2.49 2.46 0.47
CA ALA A 41 1.97 1.34 -0.32
C ALA A 41 0.73 1.76 -1.12
N LYS A 42 -0.25 2.39 -0.46
CA LYS A 42 -1.47 2.92 -1.10
C LYS A 42 -1.17 3.97 -2.16
N LYS A 43 -0.27 4.92 -1.85
CA LYS A 43 0.16 5.96 -2.81
C LYS A 43 0.79 5.32 -4.05
N ASN A 44 1.69 4.36 -3.87
CA ASN A 44 2.36 3.66 -4.96
C ASN A 44 1.38 2.83 -5.79
N LEU A 45 0.42 2.14 -5.16
CA LEU A 45 -0.63 1.41 -5.85
C LEU A 45 -1.48 2.34 -6.70
N ARG A 46 -1.91 3.47 -6.13
CA ARG A 46 -2.69 4.47 -6.85
C ARG A 46 -1.94 4.99 -8.09
N LEU A 47 -0.66 5.31 -7.97
CA LEU A 47 0.17 5.75 -9.10
C LEU A 47 0.34 4.66 -10.18
N MET A 48 0.30 3.38 -9.80
CA MET A 48 0.39 2.27 -10.74
C MET A 48 -0.94 1.98 -11.45
N LEU A 49 -2.07 2.29 -10.81
CA LEU A 49 -3.42 2.03 -11.32
C LEU A 49 -4.05 3.25 -11.99
N GLU A 50 -3.60 4.46 -11.67
CA GLU A 50 -4.02 5.66 -12.39
C GLU A 50 -3.58 5.51 -13.86
N PRO A 51 -4.52 5.47 -14.82
CA PRO A 51 -4.14 5.47 -16.22
C PRO A 51 -3.34 6.75 -16.50
N PRO A 52 -2.35 6.71 -17.41
CA PRO A 52 -1.69 7.93 -17.85
C PRO A 52 -2.78 8.90 -18.29
N ARG A 53 -2.81 10.08 -17.67
CA ARG A 53 -3.75 11.16 -17.96
C ARG A 53 -3.58 11.56 -19.44
N GLY A 54 -4.22 10.82 -20.34
CA GLY A 54 -3.94 10.85 -21.77
C GLY A 54 -4.63 9.75 -22.58
N SER A 55 -4.97 8.60 -21.99
CA SER A 55 -5.64 7.50 -22.69
C SER A 55 -7.17 7.62 -22.77
N ALA A 56 -7.76 8.70 -22.25
CA ALA A 56 -9.21 8.94 -22.27
C ALA A 56 -9.69 9.80 -23.47
N ARG A 57 -8.87 10.00 -24.50
CA ARG A 57 -9.25 10.74 -25.72
C ARG A 57 -8.81 10.02 -27.00
N GLU A 58 -9.27 8.80 -27.19
CA GLU A 58 -9.22 8.17 -28.52
C GLU A 58 -10.46 7.29 -28.72
N THR A 59 -11.63 7.92 -28.60
CA THR A 59 -12.88 7.38 -29.17
C THR A 59 -13.83 8.54 -29.42
N ARG A 60 -13.57 9.32 -30.48
CA ARG A 60 -14.57 9.94 -31.36
C ARG A 60 -13.92 10.71 -32.48
#